data_AF-A0A9D5IJ07-F1
#
_entry.id   AF-A0A9D5IJ07-F1
#
_cell.length_a   1.000
_cell.length_b   1.000
_cell.length_c   1.000
_cell.angle_alpha   90.00
_cell.angle_beta   90.00
_cell.angle_gamma   90.00
#
_symmetry.space_group_name_H-M   'P 1'
#
loop_
_entity.id
_entity.type
_entity.pdbx_description
1 polymer ?
#
loop_
_entity_poly.entity_id
_entity_poly.type
_entity_poly.pdbx_seq_one_letter_code
_entity_poly.pdbx_strand_id
1 'polypeptide(L)' 'MLLDVHGQGLSLNEAIRKRVERRLMFALGRFGDRIGWVTVHLIDTNGPRGGVDKLCRVVVEVR' A
#
# COMPACT_ATOMS: atom_id res chain seq x y z
N MET A 1 12.58 -6.98 -2.70
CA MET A 1 11.27 -6.41 -2.34
C MET A 1 10.38 -6.22 -3.55
N LEU A 2 9.40 -7.10 -3.75
CA LEU A 2 8.32 -6.95 -4.73
C LEU A 2 7.12 -6.26 -4.05
N LEU A 3 6.45 -5.35 -4.77
CA LEU A 3 5.34 -4.55 -4.25
C LEU A 3 4.04 -4.87 -5.00
N ASP A 4 3.01 -5.21 -4.24
CA ASP A 4 1.65 -5.37 -4.74
C ASP A 4 0.68 -4.43 -4.01
N VAL A 5 -0.20 -3.77 -4.76
CA VAL A 5 -1.08 -2.72 -4.23
C VAL A 5 -2.50 -2.94 -4.71
N HIS A 6 -3.39 -3.16 -3.73
CA HIS A 6 -4.81 -3.42 -3.88
C HIS A 6 -5.64 -2.27 -3.30
N GLY A 7 -6.78 -2.01 -3.93
CA GLY A 7 -7.71 -0.96 -3.56
C GLY A 7 -9.12 -1.49 -3.54
N GLN A 8 -9.86 -1.20 -2.47
CA GLN A 8 -11.28 -1.53 -2.33
C GLN A 8 -12.06 -0.26 -2.02
N GLY A 9 -13.11 0.01 -2.81
CA GLY A 9 -13.89 1.24 -2.68
C GLY A 9 -13.13 2.51 -3.07
N LEU A 10 -11.94 2.39 -3.68
CA LEU A 10 -11.10 3.49 -4.13
C LEU A 10 -10.48 3.22 -5.49
N SER A 11 -10.35 4.27 -6.29
CA SER A 11 -9.68 4.20 -7.60
C SER A 11 -8.16 4.26 -7.40
N LEU A 12 -7.47 3.12 -7.62
CA LEU A 12 -6.01 3.06 -7.59
C LEU A 12 -5.42 3.65 -8.87
N ASN A 13 -5.25 4.97 -8.88
CA ASN A 13 -4.52 5.67 -9.93
C ASN A 13 -3.00 5.61 -9.73
N GLU A 14 -2.27 6.01 -10.76
CA GLU A 14 -0.80 6.02 -10.78
C GLU A 14 -0.20 6.90 -9.68
N ALA A 15 -0.84 8.03 -9.34
CA ALA A 15 -0.37 8.92 -8.30
C ALA A 15 -0.39 8.25 -6.91
N ILE A 16 -1.45 7.49 -6.61
CA ILE A 16 -1.55 6.70 -5.38
C ILE A 16 -0.48 5.61 -5.35
N ARG A 17 -0.31 4.86 -6.46
CA ARG A 17 0.73 3.82 -6.58
C ARG A 17 2.13 4.38 -6.33
N LYS A 18 2.49 5.49 -6.98
CA LYS A 18 3.78 6.19 -6.79
C LYS A 18 3.96 6.73 -5.37
N ARG A 19 2.88 7.14 -4.71
CA ARG A 19 2.94 7.59 -3.31
C ARG A 19 3.22 6.43 -2.36
N VAL A 20 2.54 5.30 -2.55
CA VAL A 20 2.75 4.07 -1.76
C VAL A 20 4.18 3.58 -1.94
N GLU A 21 4.63 3.44 -3.18
CA GLU A 21 5.98 2.97 -3.51
C GLU A 21 7.07 3.83 -2.86
N ARG A 22 7.02 5.16 -3.05
CA ARG A 22 8.02 6.07 -2.44
C ARG A 22 8.03 5.98 -0.92
N ARG A 23 6.86 5.88 -0.28
CA ARG A 23 6.77 5.76 1.18
C ARG A 23 7.34 4.44 1.70
N LEU A 24 7.07 3.34 1.00
CA LEU A 24 7.61 2.03 1.37
C LEU A 24 9.11 1.94 1.13
N MET A 25 9.61 2.46 0.00
CA MET A 25 11.05 2.54 -0.26
C MET A 25 11.77 3.33 0.84
N PHE A 26 11.20 4.45 1.27
CA PHE A 26 11.76 5.23 2.37
C PHE A 26 11.77 4.45 3.71
N ALA A 27 10.68 3.75 4.04
CA ALA A 27 10.55 3.08 5.33
C ALA A 27 11.29 1.73 5.40
N LEU A 28 11.26 0.96 4.31
CA LEU A 28 11.70 -0.43 4.24
C LEU A 28 12.97 -0.64 3.42
N GLY A 29 13.47 0.40 2.72
CA GLY A 29 14.58 0.27 1.77
C GLY A 29 15.83 -0.38 2.34
N ARG A 30 16.19 -0.05 3.59
CA ARG A 30 17.34 -0.67 4.31
C ARG A 30 17.20 -2.17 4.57
N PHE A 31 16.00 -2.73 4.41
CA PHE A 31 15.71 -4.14 4.60
C PHE A 31 15.38 -4.84 3.27
N GLY A 32 15.57 -4.16 2.13
CA GLY A 32 15.11 -4.64 0.82
C GLY A 32 15.59 -6.04 0.44
N ASP A 33 16.80 -6.42 0.86
CA ASP A 33 17.40 -7.73 0.60
C ASP A 33 16.74 -8.87 1.42
N ARG A 34 16.18 -8.53 2.58
CA ARG A 34 15.49 -9.46 3.49
C ARG A 34 13.99 -9.53 3.23
N ILE A 35 13.44 -8.63 2.43
CA ILE A 35 12.02 -8.56 2.13
C ILE A 35 11.75 -9.18 0.76
N GLY A 36 10.96 -10.27 0.76
CA GLY A 36 10.45 -10.89 -0.45
C GLY A 36 9.34 -10.05 -1.06
N TRP A 37 8.24 -9.94 -0.33
CA TRP A 37 6.99 -9.34 -0.78
C TRP A 37 6.46 -8.30 0.21
N VAL A 38 5.86 -7.24 -0.32
CA VAL A 38 5.07 -6.27 0.42
C VAL A 38 3.72 -6.13 -0.27
N THR A 39 2.66 -6.44 0.46
CA THR A 39 1.28 -6.29 -0.02
C THR A 39 0.62 -5.15 0.72
N VAL A 40 0.07 -4.18 -0.02
CA VAL A 40 -0.66 -3.04 0.53
C VAL A 40 -2.13 -3.14 0.12
N HIS A 41 -3.01 -3.14 1.12
CA HIS A 41 -4.45 -3.01 0.90
C HIS A 41 -4.90 -1.63 1.39
N LEU A 42 -5.38 -0.83 0.45
CA LEU A 42 -6.08 0.42 0.74
C LEU A 42 -7.58 0.13 0.68
N ILE A 43 -8.33 0.59 1.68
CA ILE A 43 -9.78 0.42 1.72
C ILE A 43 -10.42 1.76 2.04
N ASP A 44 -11.41 2.17 1.24
CA ASP A 44 -12.34 3.22 1.62
C ASP A 44 -13.38 2.61 2.55
N THR A 45 -13.29 2.97 3.83
CA THR A 45 -14.20 2.49 4.87
C THR A 45 -15.50 3.28 4.91
N ASN A 46 -15.62 4.35 4.12
CA ASN A 46 -16.86 5.09 3.99
C ASN A 46 -17.81 4.33 3.07
N GLY A 47 -19.10 4.39 3.38
CA GLY A 47 -20.15 3.87 2.51
C GLY A 47 -20.21 4.61 1.16
N PRO A 48 -21.28 4.43 0.36
CA PRO A 48 -21.37 4.94 -1.01
C PRO A 48 -21.15 6.45 -1.19
N ARG A 49 -21.29 7.24 -0.12
CA ARG A 49 -21.07 8.69 -0.11
C ARG A 49 -19.59 9.09 -0.07
N GLY A 50 -18.69 8.14 0.16
CA GLY A 50 -17.27 8.40 0.36
C GLY A 50 -16.99 9.20 1.63
N GLY A 51 -15.73 9.59 1.83
CA GLY A 51 -15.30 10.36 2.99
C GLY A 51 -13.78 10.38 3.15
N VAL A 52 -13.29 10.92 4.25
CA VAL A 52 -11.85 11.07 4.52
C VAL A 52 -11.22 9.80 5.11
N ASP A 53 -12.05 8.92 5.67
CA ASP A 53 -11.56 7.71 6.34
C ASP A 53 -11.03 6.69 5.34
N LYS A 54 -9.81 6.21 5.58
CA LYS A 54 -9.15 5.20 4.75
C LYS A 54 -8.41 4.23 5.65
N LEU A 55 -8.57 2.93 5.42
CA LEU A 55 -7.75 1.91 6.03
C LEU A 55 -6.55 1.62 5.11
N CYS A 56 -5.36 1.53 5.69
CA CYS A 56 -4.17 1.07 4.99
C CYS A 56 -3.58 -0.11 5.79
N ARG A 57 -3.64 -1.31 5.20
CA ARG A 57 -3.00 -2.50 5.75
C ARG A 57 -1.77 -2.84 4.93
N VAL A 58 -0.63 -2.97 5.60
CA VAL A 58 0.64 -3.35 4.98
C VAL A 58 1.06 -4.70 5.58
N VAL A 59 1.27 -5.69 4.72
CA VAL A 59 1.81 -7.00 5.08
C VAL A 59 3.19 -7.12 4.45
N VAL A 60 4.17 -7.47 5.26
CA VAL A 60 5.56 -7.65 4.83
C VAL A 60 5.94 -9.09 5.05
N GLU A 61 6.35 -9.76 3.98
CA GLU A 61 6.89 -11.11 4.04
C GLU A 61 8.42 -11.03 4.02
N VAL A 62 9.01 -11.45 5.14
CA VAL A 62 10.46 -11.56 5.30
C VAL A 62 10.92 -12.94 4.90
N ARG A 63 12.11 -13.00 4.30
CA ARG A 63 12.81 -14.25 3.99
C ARG A 63 13.53 -14.79 5.22
#